data_AF-A0AAD7VR39-F1
#
_entry.id   AF-A0AAD7VR39-F1
#
_cell.length_a   1.000
_cell.length_b   1.000
_cell.length_c   1.000
_cell.angle_alpha   90.00
_cell.angle_beta   90.00
_cell.angle_gamma   90.00
#
_symmetry.space_group_name_H-M   'P 1'
#
loop_
_entity.id
_entity.type
_entity.pdbx_description
1 polymer ?
#
loop_
_entity_poly.entity_id
_entity_poly.type
_entity_poly.pdbx_seq_one_letter_code
_entity_poly.pdbx_strand_id
1 'polypeptide(L)'
;MRLFLRQATTTVAAVTVTASPAVYALRPRRPFDPPGSTHPPKLLPITPRRDQLAALRQSAASRDAAYDLLVIGGGATGTGIALDAATRGLKVALIERDDFASGTSSKSTKLVHGGVRYLEKAIKELDYEQYKLVCLALRERRYFLDIAPHLSQALPLLLPIRRWWEAPYLWTGTKLYDLLAGAASINGRLLQD
;
A
#
# COMPACT_ATOMS: atom_id res chain seq x y z
N MET A 1 -26.89 69.16 -22.44
CA MET A 1 -26.61 68.89 -21.01
C MET A 1 -27.00 67.45 -20.71
N ARG A 2 -26.08 66.68 -20.11
CA ARG A 2 -26.16 65.27 -19.64
C ARG A 2 -25.82 64.14 -20.65
N LEU A 3 -24.52 63.82 -20.65
CA LEU A 3 -23.96 62.47 -20.83
C LEU A 3 -24.71 61.45 -19.96
N PHE A 4 -24.90 60.23 -20.45
CA PHE A 4 -24.82 59.02 -19.61
C PHE A 4 -24.36 57.82 -20.45
N LEU A 5 -23.07 57.51 -20.34
CA LEU A 5 -22.50 56.20 -20.64
C LEU A 5 -23.18 55.16 -19.72
N ARG A 6 -23.64 54.04 -20.28
CA ARG A 6 -23.80 52.79 -19.53
C ARG A 6 -22.84 51.76 -20.11
N GLN A 7 -21.86 51.39 -19.30
CA GLN A 7 -20.84 50.41 -19.61
C GLN A 7 -21.46 49.02 -19.72
N ALA A 8 -21.00 48.28 -20.73
CA ALA A 8 -21.25 46.86 -20.89
C ALA A 8 -20.49 46.09 -19.80
N THR A 9 -21.21 45.31 -18.99
CA THR A 9 -20.62 44.30 -18.10
C THR A 9 -20.96 42.92 -18.65
N THR A 10 -20.22 42.49 -19.66
CA THR A 10 -20.20 41.09 -20.08
C THR A 10 -19.41 40.31 -19.03
N THR A 11 -20.11 39.57 -18.17
CA THR A 11 -19.50 38.68 -17.18
C THR A 11 -18.83 37.52 -17.91
N VAL A 12 -17.52 37.60 -18.13
CA VAL A 12 -16.72 36.46 -18.58
C VAL A 12 -16.44 35.59 -17.36
N ALA A 13 -17.18 34.49 -17.23
CA ALA A 13 -16.87 33.43 -16.29
C ALA A 13 -15.58 32.73 -16.73
N ALA A 14 -14.46 33.10 -16.12
CA ALA A 14 -13.20 32.38 -16.27
C ALA A 14 -13.30 31.06 -15.50
N VAL A 15 -13.72 30.00 -16.19
CA VAL A 15 -13.56 28.62 -15.71
C VAL A 15 -12.13 28.20 -16.04
N THR A 16 -11.21 28.45 -15.12
CA THR A 16 -9.88 27.85 -15.15
C THR A 16 -9.98 26.39 -14.69
N VAL A 17 -10.31 25.49 -15.61
CA VAL A 17 -9.94 24.08 -15.46
C VAL A 17 -8.44 24.00 -15.74
N THR A 18 -7.61 24.17 -14.70
CA THR A 18 -6.21 23.74 -14.80
C THR A 18 -6.21 22.21 -14.83
N ALA A 19 -6.40 21.71 -16.04
CA ALA A 19 -6.10 20.35 -16.39
C ALA A 19 -4.66 20.06 -15.93
N SER A 20 -4.45 19.07 -15.08
CA SER A 20 -3.16 18.38 -15.01
C SER A 20 -3.21 16.93 -15.51
N PRO A 21 -3.78 16.64 -16.70
CA PRO A 21 -3.43 15.43 -17.43
C PRO A 21 -1.95 15.49 -17.87
N ALA A 22 -1.37 16.69 -18.00
CA ALA A 22 0.05 16.90 -18.29
C ALA A 22 0.99 16.33 -17.21
N VAL A 23 0.56 16.31 -15.93
CA VAL A 23 1.37 15.76 -14.82
C VAL A 23 1.49 14.23 -14.92
N TYR A 24 0.49 13.56 -15.49
CA TYR A 24 0.54 12.11 -15.73
C TYR A 24 1.29 11.76 -17.02
N ALA A 25 1.14 12.56 -18.08
CA ALA A 25 1.75 12.26 -19.38
C ALA A 25 3.27 12.48 -19.43
N LEU A 26 3.84 13.29 -18.53
CA LEU A 26 5.26 13.69 -18.57
C LEU A 26 6.11 13.11 -17.43
N ARG A 27 5.59 12.17 -16.63
CA ARG A 27 6.42 11.54 -15.59
C ARG A 27 7.35 10.52 -16.23
N PRO A 28 8.68 10.65 -16.09
CA PRO A 28 9.61 9.65 -16.59
C PRO A 28 9.31 8.31 -15.92
N ARG A 29 9.16 7.27 -16.73
CA ARG A 29 8.99 5.90 -16.25
C ARG A 29 10.20 5.57 -15.37
N ARG A 30 9.98 5.26 -14.10
CA ARG A 30 11.07 4.82 -13.23
C ARG A 30 11.51 3.41 -13.66
N PRO A 31 12.81 3.14 -13.80
CA PRO A 31 13.33 1.79 -14.03
C PRO A 31 12.87 0.80 -12.95
N PHE A 32 12.94 -0.49 -13.26
CA PHE A 32 12.73 -1.54 -12.27
C PHE A 32 13.83 -1.45 -11.21
N ASP A 33 13.44 -1.56 -9.95
CA ASP A 33 14.39 -1.55 -8.83
C ASP A 33 15.22 -2.85 -8.86
N PRO A 34 16.55 -2.81 -8.61
CA PRO A 34 17.36 -4.02 -8.60
C PRO A 34 16.83 -5.06 -7.60
N PRO A 35 17.02 -6.38 -7.86
CA PRO A 35 16.58 -7.42 -6.94
C PRO A 35 17.13 -7.17 -5.53
N GLY A 36 16.24 -7.08 -4.55
CA GLY A 36 16.60 -6.85 -3.14
C GLY A 36 16.61 -5.39 -2.69
N SER A 37 16.50 -4.40 -3.59
CA SER A 37 16.20 -3.03 -3.16
C SER A 37 14.71 -2.87 -2.90
N THR A 38 14.36 -2.43 -1.69
CA THR A 38 12.99 -2.16 -1.27
C THR A 38 12.90 -0.69 -0.87
N HIS A 39 12.43 0.14 -1.78
CA HIS A 39 12.13 1.54 -1.49
C HIS A 39 10.62 1.67 -1.39
N PRO A 40 10.06 2.05 -0.21
CA PRO A 40 8.63 2.25 -0.11
C PRO A 40 8.21 3.32 -1.12
N PRO A 41 7.13 3.10 -1.88
CA PRO A 41 6.67 4.10 -2.83
C PRO A 41 6.33 5.37 -2.07
N LYS A 42 6.78 6.52 -2.58
CA LYS A 42 6.39 7.81 -2.00
C LYS A 42 4.89 7.97 -2.24
N LEU A 43 4.10 7.83 -1.18
CA LEU A 43 2.66 8.02 -1.23
C LEU A 43 2.36 9.40 -1.83
N LEU A 44 1.57 9.39 -2.89
CA LEU A 44 1.15 10.62 -3.54
C LEU A 44 0.12 11.33 -2.66
N PRO A 45 0.07 12.68 -2.69
CA PRO A 45 -1.02 13.41 -2.06
C PRO A 45 -2.36 12.87 -2.54
N ILE A 46 -3.28 12.62 -1.61
CA ILE A 46 -4.60 12.10 -1.93
C ILE A 46 -5.35 13.16 -2.73
N THR A 47 -5.59 12.88 -4.00
CA THR A 47 -6.44 13.72 -4.85
C THR A 47 -7.88 13.68 -4.32
N PRO A 48 -8.58 14.83 -4.19
CA PRO A 48 -9.96 14.82 -3.73
C PRO A 48 -10.86 14.02 -4.67
N ARG A 49 -11.90 13.38 -4.11
CA ARG A 49 -12.83 12.50 -4.85
C ARG A 49 -13.41 13.14 -6.11
N ARG A 50 -13.71 14.44 -6.08
CA ARG A 50 -14.30 15.17 -7.22
C ARG A 50 -13.38 15.13 -8.43
N ASP A 51 -12.10 15.35 -8.22
CA ASP A 51 -11.08 15.38 -9.27
C ASP A 51 -10.77 13.97 -9.78
N GLN A 52 -10.77 12.97 -8.89
CA GLN A 52 -10.66 11.56 -9.28
C GLN A 52 -11.81 11.15 -10.23
N LEU A 53 -13.05 11.55 -9.90
CA LEU A 53 -14.23 11.29 -10.75
C LEU A 53 -14.16 12.04 -12.08
N ALA A 54 -13.67 13.28 -12.09
CA ALA A 54 -13.47 14.05 -13.31
C ALA A 54 -12.44 13.39 -14.22
N ALA A 55 -11.30 12.95 -13.66
CA ALA A 55 -10.25 12.24 -14.39
C ALA A 55 -10.75 10.91 -14.97
N LEU A 56 -11.55 10.14 -14.22
CA LEU A 56 -12.13 8.88 -14.69
C LEU A 56 -13.15 9.09 -15.83
N ARG A 57 -13.95 10.15 -15.76
CA ARG A 57 -14.87 10.50 -16.86
C ARG A 57 -14.11 10.93 -18.12
N GLN A 58 -13.03 11.68 -17.95
CA GLN A 58 -12.20 12.12 -19.06
C GLN A 58 -11.43 10.95 -19.70
N SER A 59 -10.96 9.98 -18.91
CA SER A 59 -10.32 8.78 -19.45
C SER A 59 -11.31 7.90 -20.22
N ALA A 60 -12.57 7.82 -19.78
CA ALA A 60 -13.61 7.10 -20.51
C ALA A 60 -14.00 7.76 -21.86
N ALA A 61 -13.85 9.08 -21.98
CA ALA A 61 -14.14 9.81 -23.22
C ALA A 61 -13.06 9.64 -24.30
N SER A 62 -11.82 9.29 -23.92
CA SER A 62 -10.69 9.11 -24.84
C SER A 62 -10.56 7.65 -25.27
N ARG A 63 -11.28 7.26 -26.33
CA ARG A 63 -11.27 5.88 -26.87
C ARG A 63 -9.92 5.45 -27.47
N ASP A 64 -9.09 6.40 -27.90
CA ASP A 64 -7.81 6.12 -28.56
C ASP A 64 -6.61 6.03 -27.61
N ALA A 65 -6.82 6.26 -26.31
CA ALA A 65 -5.72 6.31 -25.37
C ALA A 65 -5.50 4.93 -24.73
N ALA A 66 -4.61 4.12 -25.32
CA ALA A 66 -4.20 2.82 -24.78
C ALA A 66 -3.71 2.91 -23.33
N TYR A 67 -3.95 1.85 -22.54
CA TYR A 67 -3.37 1.68 -21.20
C TYR A 67 -2.08 0.88 -21.30
N ASP A 68 -1.11 1.15 -20.43
CA ASP A 68 0.14 0.42 -20.35
C ASP A 68 -0.01 -0.91 -19.59
N LEU A 69 -0.91 -0.95 -18.61
CA LEU A 69 -1.16 -2.12 -17.77
C LEU A 69 -2.65 -2.23 -17.43
N LEU A 70 -3.21 -3.43 -17.59
CA LEU A 70 -4.54 -3.77 -17.11
C LEU A 70 -4.42 -4.76 -15.96
N VAL A 71 -4.92 -4.38 -14.78
CA VAL A 71 -4.99 -5.22 -13.58
C VAL A 71 -6.42 -5.74 -13.42
N ILE A 72 -6.56 -7.06 -13.30
CA ILE A 72 -7.84 -7.72 -13.07
C ILE A 72 -7.89 -8.17 -11.62
N GLY A 73 -8.85 -7.63 -10.86
CA GLY A 73 -9.06 -7.89 -9.44
C GLY A 73 -8.59 -6.74 -8.54
N GLY A 74 -9.52 -6.13 -7.80
CA GLY A 74 -9.32 -5.07 -6.82
C GLY A 74 -9.09 -5.56 -5.38
N GLY A 75 -8.48 -6.74 -5.21
CA GLY A 75 -8.00 -7.24 -3.92
C GLY A 75 -6.70 -6.56 -3.46
N ALA A 76 -6.17 -6.98 -2.32
CA ALA A 76 -4.91 -6.44 -1.77
C ALA A 76 -3.75 -6.52 -2.77
N THR A 77 -3.59 -7.66 -3.45
CA THR A 77 -2.54 -7.89 -4.45
C THR A 77 -2.73 -7.00 -5.68
N GLY A 78 -3.93 -6.96 -6.27
CA GLY A 78 -4.18 -6.19 -7.49
C GLY A 78 -4.09 -4.68 -7.25
N THR A 79 -4.62 -4.19 -6.14
CA THR A 79 -4.47 -2.77 -5.76
C THR A 79 -3.01 -2.42 -5.47
N GLY A 80 -2.24 -3.32 -4.85
CA GLY A 80 -0.80 -3.13 -4.63
C GLY A 80 -0.01 -3.02 -5.95
N ILE A 81 -0.29 -3.91 -6.91
CA ILE A 81 0.31 -3.87 -8.26
C ILE A 81 -0.08 -2.57 -8.98
N ALA A 82 -1.35 -2.18 -8.94
CA ALA A 82 -1.82 -0.97 -9.58
C ALA A 82 -1.19 0.29 -8.97
N LEU A 83 -1.03 0.32 -7.64
CA LEU A 83 -0.35 1.41 -6.94
C LEU A 83 1.12 1.50 -7.33
N ASP A 84 1.86 0.37 -7.32
CA ASP A 84 3.27 0.35 -7.73
C ASP A 84 3.43 0.84 -9.17
N ALA A 85 2.67 0.27 -10.12
CA ALA A 85 2.71 0.66 -11.52
C ALA A 85 2.34 2.15 -11.74
N ALA A 86 1.31 2.65 -11.05
CA ALA A 86 0.92 4.05 -11.13
C ALA A 86 1.97 5.00 -10.55
N THR A 87 2.62 4.63 -9.43
CA THR A 87 3.70 5.44 -8.83
C THR A 87 4.96 5.46 -9.69
N ARG A 88 5.17 4.44 -10.54
CA ARG A 88 6.22 4.41 -11.58
C ARG A 88 5.89 5.21 -12.84
N GLY A 89 4.68 5.77 -12.94
CA GLY A 89 4.24 6.62 -14.06
C GLY A 89 3.57 5.87 -15.22
N LEU A 90 3.16 4.61 -15.03
CA LEU A 90 2.42 3.86 -16.04
C LEU A 90 0.94 4.27 -16.04
N LYS A 91 0.32 4.23 -17.23
CA LYS A 91 -1.13 4.40 -17.35
C LYS A 91 -1.83 3.07 -17.06
N VAL A 92 -2.31 2.90 -15.84
CA VAL A 92 -2.89 1.65 -15.35
C VAL A 92 -4.42 1.71 -15.35
N ALA A 93 -5.07 0.65 -15.83
CA ALA A 93 -6.49 0.37 -15.60
C ALA A 93 -6.60 -0.77 -14.59
N LEU A 94 -7.49 -0.64 -13.60
CA LEU A 94 -7.84 -1.73 -12.68
C LEU A 94 -9.33 -1.98 -12.79
N ILE A 95 -9.70 -3.25 -12.96
CA ILE A 95 -11.09 -3.69 -13.05
C ILE A 95 -11.37 -4.68 -11.92
N GLU A 96 -12.42 -4.41 -11.15
CA GLU A 96 -13.00 -5.33 -10.18
C GLU A 96 -14.46 -5.57 -10.57
N ARG A 97 -14.93 -6.81 -10.43
CA ARG A 97 -16.31 -7.19 -10.75
C ARG A 97 -17.27 -6.64 -9.70
N ASP A 98 -16.89 -6.79 -8.43
CA ASP A 98 -17.72 -6.44 -7.29
C ASP A 98 -17.22 -5.12 -6.67
N ASP A 99 -16.95 -5.08 -5.36
CA ASP A 99 -16.32 -3.94 -4.67
C ASP A 99 -14.85 -4.24 -4.36
N PHE A 100 -14.06 -3.18 -4.14
CA PHE A 100 -12.67 -3.29 -3.72
C PHE A 100 -12.54 -4.15 -2.45
N ALA A 101 -11.56 -5.06 -2.45
CA ALA A 101 -11.28 -6.00 -1.36
C ALA A 101 -12.43 -6.96 -0.99
N SER A 102 -13.51 -7.05 -1.75
CA SER A 102 -14.70 -7.90 -1.47
C SER A 102 -14.39 -9.41 -1.35
N GLY A 103 -13.34 -9.89 -2.02
CA GLY A 103 -12.86 -11.27 -1.94
C GLY A 103 -12.13 -11.62 -0.64
N THR A 104 -11.06 -12.43 -0.75
CA THR A 104 -10.26 -12.90 0.41
C THR A 104 -9.68 -11.75 1.24
N SER A 105 -9.39 -10.61 0.63
CA SER A 105 -8.75 -9.48 1.29
C SER A 105 -9.58 -8.89 2.45
N SER A 106 -10.91 -8.92 2.39
CA SER A 106 -11.79 -8.50 3.50
C SER A 106 -11.96 -9.56 4.60
N LYS A 107 -11.75 -10.83 4.26
CA LYS A 107 -12.02 -12.02 5.10
C LYS A 107 -10.81 -12.54 5.86
N SER A 108 -9.76 -11.73 5.99
CA SER A 108 -8.58 -12.10 6.78
C SER A 108 -8.81 -11.88 8.29
N THR A 109 -7.90 -12.41 9.09
CA THR A 109 -7.79 -12.13 10.53
C THR A 109 -7.37 -10.69 10.84
N LYS A 110 -7.02 -9.90 9.80
CA LYS A 110 -6.53 -8.52 9.90
C LYS A 110 -5.24 -8.39 10.72
N LEU A 111 -4.40 -9.43 10.69
CA LEU A 111 -3.10 -9.47 11.35
C LEU A 111 -1.98 -9.60 10.33
N VAL A 112 -1.05 -8.65 10.33
CA VAL A 112 0.21 -8.76 9.59
C VAL A 112 1.23 -9.40 10.52
N HIS A 113 1.56 -10.68 10.28
CA HIS A 113 2.47 -11.44 11.13
C HIS A 113 3.61 -12.09 10.34
N GLY A 114 4.81 -12.13 10.93
CA GLY A 114 5.96 -12.84 10.37
C GLY A 114 5.86 -14.36 10.46
N GLY A 115 4.88 -14.88 11.21
CA GLY A 115 4.55 -16.30 11.28
C GLY A 115 5.53 -17.11 12.12
N VAL A 116 5.45 -16.96 13.45
CA VAL A 116 6.25 -17.72 14.44
C VAL A 116 6.13 -19.24 14.22
N ARG A 117 4.97 -19.72 13.77
CA ARG A 117 4.76 -21.15 13.41
C ARG A 117 5.59 -21.60 12.20
N TYR A 118 5.78 -20.73 11.22
CA TYR A 118 6.64 -21.03 10.07
C TYR A 118 8.11 -21.05 10.47
N LEU A 119 8.51 -20.19 11.42
CA LEU A 119 9.86 -20.24 11.98
C LEU A 119 10.13 -21.57 12.69
N GLU A 120 9.19 -22.04 13.51
CA GLU A 120 9.29 -23.34 14.16
C GLU A 120 9.47 -24.47 13.13
N LYS A 121 8.68 -24.45 12.05
CA LYS A 121 8.78 -25.42 10.96
C LYS A 121 10.13 -25.32 10.24
N ALA A 122 10.58 -24.11 9.92
CA ALA A 122 11.86 -23.86 9.27
C ALA A 122 13.04 -24.44 10.06
N ILE A 123 13.02 -24.30 11.39
CA ILE A 123 14.09 -24.82 12.26
C ILE A 123 14.02 -26.34 12.36
N LYS A 124 12.81 -26.89 12.57
CA LYS A 124 12.63 -28.34 12.75
C LYS A 124 12.93 -29.14 11.49
N GLU A 125 12.54 -28.61 10.34
CA GLU A 125 12.68 -29.29 9.04
C GLU A 125 13.89 -28.79 8.23
N LEU A 126 14.65 -27.83 8.78
CA LEU A 126 15.79 -27.17 8.11
C LEU A 126 15.41 -26.55 6.75
N ASP A 127 14.19 -26.01 6.65
CA ASP A 127 13.63 -25.45 5.41
C ASP A 127 14.04 -23.97 5.23
N TYR A 128 14.94 -23.75 4.27
CA TYR A 128 15.46 -22.42 3.94
C TYR A 128 14.40 -21.47 3.34
N GLU A 129 13.44 -22.00 2.57
CA GLU A 129 12.42 -21.16 1.94
C GLU A 129 11.44 -20.62 2.99
N GLN A 130 11.09 -21.44 3.98
CA GLN A 130 10.28 -20.98 5.12
C GLN A 130 11.03 -19.94 5.96
N TYR A 131 12.33 -20.15 6.18
CA TYR A 131 13.17 -19.16 6.85
C TYR A 131 13.17 -17.81 6.12
N LYS A 132 13.39 -17.83 4.80
CA LYS A 132 13.38 -16.62 3.96
C LYS A 132 12.02 -15.92 3.98
N LEU A 133 10.93 -16.68 3.95
CA LEU A 133 9.56 -16.15 4.05
C LEU A 133 9.35 -15.39 5.37
N VAL A 134 9.79 -15.96 6.50
CA VAL A 134 9.68 -15.32 7.82
C VAL A 134 10.46 -14.00 7.85
N CYS A 135 11.69 -13.99 7.34
CA CYS A 135 12.50 -12.77 7.27
C CYS A 135 11.85 -11.68 6.41
N LEU A 136 11.28 -12.04 5.25
CA LEU A 136 10.57 -11.10 4.37
C LEU A 136 9.31 -10.56 5.06
N ALA A 137 8.50 -11.43 5.66
CA ALA A 137 7.27 -11.03 6.35
C ALA A 137 7.54 -10.12 7.56
N LEU A 138 8.64 -10.35 8.29
CA LEU A 138 9.09 -9.48 9.38
C LEU A 138 9.44 -8.07 8.91
N ARG A 139 10.15 -7.97 7.77
CA ARG A 139 10.50 -6.68 7.14
C ARG A 139 9.26 -5.98 6.60
N GLU A 140 8.39 -6.69 5.89
CA GLU A 140 7.17 -6.13 5.30
C GLU A 140 6.23 -5.57 6.36
N ARG A 141 6.11 -6.26 7.50
CA ARG A 141 5.34 -5.78 8.65
C ARG A 141 5.85 -4.42 9.16
N ARG A 142 7.17 -4.20 9.17
CA ARG A 142 7.73 -2.89 9.57
C ARG A 142 7.35 -1.81 8.56
N TYR A 143 7.47 -2.09 7.26
CA TYR A 143 7.05 -1.16 6.22
C TYR A 143 5.56 -0.82 6.30
N PHE A 144 4.71 -1.79 6.63
CA PHE A 144 3.26 -1.56 6.78
C PHE A 144 2.97 -0.50 7.87
N LEU A 145 3.69 -0.58 8.99
CA LEU A 145 3.62 0.38 10.10
C LEU A 145 4.19 1.76 9.75
N ASP A 146 5.03 1.87 8.72
CA ASP A 146 5.60 3.14 8.24
C ASP A 146 4.71 3.79 7.16
N ILE A 147 4.13 2.98 6.27
CA ILE A 147 3.31 3.44 5.14
C ILE A 147 1.89 3.80 5.59
N ALA A 148 1.29 3.01 6.48
CA ALA A 148 -0.10 3.16 6.89
C ALA A 148 -0.25 3.19 8.43
N PRO A 149 0.35 4.17 9.13
CA PRO A 149 0.27 4.25 10.60
C PRO A 149 -1.15 4.51 11.11
N HIS A 150 -2.04 5.03 10.27
CA HIS A 150 -3.46 5.26 10.59
C HIS A 150 -4.33 4.01 10.45
N LEU A 151 -3.83 2.94 9.81
CA LEU A 151 -4.54 1.65 9.65
C LEU A 151 -3.88 0.50 10.39
N SER A 152 -2.62 0.65 10.79
CA SER A 152 -1.81 -0.41 11.38
C SER A 152 -1.19 0.01 12.68
N GLN A 153 -1.26 -0.89 13.66
CA GLN A 153 -0.73 -0.68 15.01
C GLN A 153 -0.09 -1.97 15.53
N ALA A 154 0.82 -1.81 16.48
CA ALA A 154 1.44 -2.93 17.17
C ALA A 154 0.39 -3.63 18.05
N LEU A 155 0.19 -4.95 17.84
CA LEU A 155 -0.71 -5.75 18.65
C LEU A 155 0.06 -6.84 19.41
N PRO A 156 0.17 -6.77 20.75
CA PRO A 156 0.73 -7.86 21.53
C PRO A 156 -0.22 -9.06 21.52
N LEU A 157 0.31 -10.26 21.28
CA LEU A 157 -0.45 -11.51 21.29
C LEU A 157 -0.11 -12.32 22.54
N LEU A 158 -1.13 -12.77 23.26
CA LEU A 158 -0.98 -13.62 24.44
C LEU A 158 -1.09 -15.09 24.05
N LEU A 159 -0.10 -15.89 24.44
CA LEU A 159 -0.08 -17.34 24.21
C LEU A 159 -0.39 -18.07 25.52
N PRO A 160 -1.50 -18.84 25.61
CA PRO A 160 -1.82 -19.59 26.81
C PRO A 160 -0.85 -20.76 27.01
N ILE A 161 -0.28 -20.86 28.21
CA ILE A 161 0.62 -21.95 28.63
C ILE A 161 -0.19 -22.95 29.47
N ARG A 162 -0.21 -24.23 29.08
CA ARG A 162 -0.96 -25.28 29.80
C ARG A 162 -0.07 -26.09 30.72
N ARG A 163 1.20 -26.28 30.35
CA ARG A 163 2.18 -27.04 31.13
C ARG A 163 3.39 -26.17 31.41
N TRP A 164 4.00 -26.31 32.58
CA TRP A 164 5.10 -25.44 32.97
C TRP A 164 6.32 -25.57 32.03
N TRP A 165 6.57 -26.74 31.41
CA TRP A 165 7.66 -26.96 30.44
C TRP A 165 7.44 -26.25 29.09
N GLU A 166 6.20 -25.85 28.78
CA GLU A 166 5.92 -25.07 27.57
C GLU A 166 6.44 -23.63 27.72
N ALA A 167 6.57 -23.13 28.97
CA ALA A 167 7.07 -21.78 29.24
C ALA A 167 8.51 -21.56 28.74
N PRO A 168 9.51 -22.39 29.12
CA PRO A 168 10.87 -22.21 28.58
C PRO A 168 10.93 -22.43 27.06
N TYR A 169 10.12 -23.33 26.50
CA TYR A 169 10.06 -23.57 25.05
C TYR A 169 9.54 -22.35 24.27
N LEU A 170 8.41 -21.78 24.70
CA LEU A 170 7.86 -20.59 24.05
C LEU A 170 8.74 -19.36 24.27
N TRP A 171 9.38 -19.27 25.43
CA TRP A 171 10.32 -18.19 25.72
C TRP A 171 11.52 -18.22 24.78
N THR A 172 12.17 -19.38 24.59
CA THR A 172 13.29 -19.50 23.64
C THR A 172 12.85 -19.26 22.20
N GLY A 173 11.70 -19.79 21.79
CA GLY A 173 11.14 -19.56 20.46
C GLY A 173 10.87 -18.07 20.18
N THR A 174 10.30 -17.35 21.14
CA THR A 174 10.04 -15.91 21.02
C THR A 174 11.34 -15.12 20.98
N LYS A 175 12.33 -15.48 21.79
CA LYS A 175 13.65 -14.84 21.75
C LYS A 175 14.35 -15.05 20.42
N LEU A 176 14.30 -16.25 19.87
CA LEU A 176 14.86 -16.51 18.54
C LEU A 176 14.14 -15.71 17.45
N TYR A 177 12.82 -15.60 17.54
CA TYR A 177 12.03 -14.77 16.63
C TYR A 177 12.40 -13.28 16.73
N ASP A 178 12.60 -12.76 17.94
CA ASP A 178 13.04 -11.37 18.16
C ASP A 178 14.45 -11.13 17.61
N LEU A 179 15.36 -12.10 17.78
CA LEU A 179 16.71 -12.03 17.22
C LEU A 179 16.69 -11.98 15.69
N LEU A 180 15.84 -12.80 15.06
CA LEU A 180 15.65 -12.79 13.61
C LEU A 180 14.96 -11.53 13.09
N ALA A 181 14.05 -10.96 13.88
CA ALA A 181 13.45 -9.68 13.55
C ALA A 181 14.48 -8.54 13.56
N GLY A 182 15.45 -8.57 14.48
CA GLY A 182 16.52 -7.57 14.54
C GLY A 182 15.99 -6.14 14.46
N ALA A 183 16.47 -5.37 13.48
CA ALA A 183 16.02 -4.00 13.21
C ALA A 183 14.55 -3.86 12.77
N ALA A 184 13.90 -4.95 12.32
CA ALA A 184 12.48 -5.01 11.98
C ALA A 184 11.58 -5.39 13.17
N SER A 185 12.13 -5.44 14.39
CA SER A 185 11.35 -5.64 15.61
C SER A 185 10.44 -4.44 15.91
N ILE A 186 9.22 -4.72 16.37
CA ILE A 186 8.24 -3.68 16.76
C ILE A 186 8.54 -3.16 18.18
N ASN A 187 9.25 -3.94 18.99
CA ASN A 187 9.50 -3.60 20.40
C ASN A 187 10.23 -2.27 20.58
N GLY A 188 11.07 -1.85 19.63
CA GLY A 188 11.72 -0.53 19.67
C GLY A 188 10.77 0.66 19.50
N ARG A 189 9.58 0.46 18.93
CA ARG A 189 8.55 1.51 18.79
C ARG A 189 7.65 1.60 20.03
N LEU A 190 7.31 0.46 20.63
CA LEU A 190 6.48 0.40 21.85
C LEU A 190 7.12 1.02 23.10
N LEU A 191 8.43 1.28 23.08
CA LEU A 191 9.17 1.90 24.19
C LEU A 191 9.34 3.43 24.01
N GLN A 192 8.79 4.01 22.95
CA GLN A 192 8.91 5.45 22.63
C GLN A 192 7.59 6.21 22.79
N ASP A 193 6.51 5.51 23.15
CA ASP A 193 5.19 6.05 23.51
C ASP A 193 4.96 5.85 25.01
#